data_AF-A0A0N1LFV9-F1
#
_entry.id   AF-A0A0N1LFV9-F1
#
_cell.length_a   1.000
_cell.length_b   1.000
_cell.length_c   1.000
_cell.angle_alpha   90.00
_cell.angle_beta   90.00
_cell.angle_gamma   90.00
#
_symmetry.space_group_name_H-M   'P 1'
#
loop_
_entity.id
_entity.type
_entity.pdbx_description
1 polymer ?
#
loop_
_entity_poly.entity_id
_entity_poly.type
_entity_poly.pdbx_seq_one_letter_code
_entity_poly.pdbx_strand_id
1 'polypeptide(L)'
;MSEIWAAPECEITAGALIDRDTANAVFAVEFRKLAAAWRAKKVRHAEKAYELVGEVFRAQGRLKYRKECEAMGRTVRPYNRDTSKTGYRGAEANKRVANRDRQRELRGVTKESVRTYTDLSAMSAEELAAYQRAKANERKAAQRARDRKLKTDGECDLTAVLDQTEIDEILAELEM
;
A
#
# COMPACT_ATOMS: atom_id res chain seq x y z
N MET A 1 -40.22 -40.56 -28.06
CA MET A 1 -39.65 -39.22 -28.33
C MET A 1 -38.60 -38.97 -27.28
N SER A 2 -37.34 -39.27 -27.59
CA SER A 2 -36.19 -39.09 -26.71
C SER A 2 -35.45 -37.84 -27.13
N GLU A 3 -35.54 -36.78 -26.32
CA GLU A 3 -34.75 -35.57 -26.50
C GLU A 3 -33.30 -35.86 -26.15
N ILE A 4 -32.44 -35.86 -27.18
CA ILE A 4 -31.00 -35.93 -27.06
C ILE A 4 -30.56 -34.52 -26.63
N TRP A 5 -30.15 -34.38 -25.37
CA TRP A 5 -29.53 -33.14 -24.89
C TRP A 5 -28.15 -33.03 -25.51
N ALA A 6 -28.03 -32.23 -26.58
CA ALA A 6 -26.75 -31.84 -27.14
C ALA A 6 -26.02 -30.98 -26.10
N ALA A 7 -24.89 -31.47 -25.60
CA ALA A 7 -24.00 -30.68 -24.77
C ALA A 7 -23.46 -29.51 -25.60
N PRO A 8 -23.41 -28.29 -25.05
CA PRO A 8 -22.82 -27.16 -25.77
C PRO A 8 -21.33 -27.45 -25.99
N GLU A 9 -20.92 -27.48 -27.25
CA GLU A 9 -19.53 -27.54 -27.65
C GLU A 9 -18.83 -26.31 -27.04
N CYS A 10 -18.02 -26.56 -26.02
CA CYS A 10 -17.17 -25.54 -25.45
C CYS A 10 -16.05 -25.30 -26.47
N GLU A 11 -16.25 -24.33 -27.35
CA GLU A 11 -15.19 -23.77 -28.18
C GLU A 11 -14.13 -23.18 -27.25
N ILE A 12 -13.13 -23.99 -26.93
CA ILE A 12 -11.89 -23.52 -26.32
C ILE A 12 -11.20 -22.73 -27.43
N THR A 13 -11.54 -21.44 -27.53
CA THR A 13 -10.73 -20.47 -28.26
C THR A 13 -9.29 -20.66 -27.79
N ALA A 14 -8.39 -20.93 -28.72
CA ALA A 14 -6.96 -21.16 -28.50
C ALA A 14 -6.30 -19.87 -27.96
N GLY A 15 -6.63 -19.52 -26.72
CA GLY A 15 -6.00 -18.45 -25.97
C GLY A 15 -4.60 -18.90 -25.63
N ALA A 16 -3.63 -18.29 -26.30
CA ALA A 16 -2.20 -18.28 -26.03
C ALA A 16 -1.70 -19.49 -25.23
N LEU A 17 -1.11 -20.46 -25.94
CA LEU A 17 -0.35 -21.55 -25.33
C LEU A 17 0.80 -20.94 -24.53
N ILE A 18 0.56 -20.56 -23.27
CA ILE A 18 1.60 -20.09 -22.36
C ILE A 18 2.55 -21.27 -22.21
N ASP A 19 3.79 -21.08 -22.66
CA ASP A 19 4.82 -22.11 -22.52
C ASP A 19 4.85 -22.60 -21.07
N ARG A 20 4.92 -23.92 -20.90
CA ARG A 20 4.81 -24.59 -19.61
C ARG A 20 5.80 -24.01 -18.60
N ASP A 21 6.96 -23.58 -19.09
CA ASP A 21 8.00 -22.94 -18.30
C ASP A 21 7.61 -21.54 -17.83
N THR A 22 6.88 -20.78 -18.63
CA THR A 22 6.35 -19.47 -18.23
C THR A 22 5.22 -19.61 -17.21
N ALA A 23 4.33 -20.60 -17.39
CA ALA A 23 3.27 -20.91 -16.42
C ALA A 23 3.85 -21.36 -15.07
N ASN A 24 4.89 -22.21 -15.09
CA ASN A 24 5.62 -22.65 -13.90
C ASN A 24 6.32 -21.47 -13.21
N ALA A 25 6.92 -20.55 -13.97
CA ALA A 25 7.59 -19.37 -13.42
C ALA A 25 6.60 -18.42 -12.72
N VAL A 26 5.46 -18.13 -13.33
CA VAL A 26 4.40 -17.31 -12.72
C VAL A 26 3.86 -17.97 -11.45
N PHE A 27 3.59 -19.27 -11.49
CA PHE A 27 3.14 -20.02 -10.32
C PHE A 27 4.18 -19.99 -9.19
N ALA A 28 5.46 -20.15 -9.51
CA ALA A 28 6.54 -20.10 -8.51
C ALA A 28 6.63 -18.72 -7.83
N VAL A 29 6.42 -17.63 -8.57
CA VAL A 29 6.40 -16.26 -8.02
C VAL A 29 5.22 -16.07 -7.08
N GLU A 30 4.02 -16.48 -7.49
CA GLU A 30 2.81 -16.37 -6.65
C GLU A 30 2.91 -17.26 -5.39
N PHE A 31 3.44 -18.48 -5.53
CA PHE A 31 3.68 -19.36 -4.39
C PHE A 31 4.68 -18.75 -3.40
N ARG A 32 5.76 -18.11 -3.87
CA ARG A 32 6.72 -17.41 -3.01
C ARG A 32 6.07 -16.24 -2.26
N LYS A 33 5.21 -15.46 -2.93
CA LYS A 33 4.46 -14.36 -2.29
C LYS A 33 3.55 -14.90 -1.18
N LEU A 34 2.81 -15.97 -1.46
CA LEU A 34 1.90 -16.60 -0.50
C LEU A 34 2.67 -17.19 0.70
N ALA A 35 3.79 -17.87 0.44
CA ALA A 35 4.67 -18.39 1.48
C ALA A 35 5.26 -17.27 2.36
N ALA A 36 5.67 -16.14 1.76
CA ALA A 36 6.13 -14.97 2.50
C ALA A 36 5.04 -14.36 3.37
N ALA A 37 3.83 -14.21 2.85
CA ALA A 37 2.67 -13.71 3.60
C ALA A 37 2.33 -14.62 4.79
N TRP A 38 2.36 -15.94 4.59
CA TRP A 38 2.12 -16.91 5.66
C TRP A 38 3.19 -16.84 6.76
N ARG A 39 4.47 -16.76 6.40
CA ARG A 39 5.57 -16.57 7.37
C ARG A 39 5.40 -15.28 8.16
N ALA A 40 5.08 -14.17 7.48
CA ALA A 40 4.83 -12.88 8.14
C ALA A 40 3.65 -12.94 9.12
N LYS A 41 2.56 -13.65 8.77
CA LYS A 41 1.43 -13.89 9.68
C LYS A 41 1.88 -14.66 10.93
N LYS A 42 2.66 -15.73 10.76
CA LYS A 42 3.16 -16.55 11.87
C LYS A 42 4.03 -15.73 12.84
N VAL A 43 4.95 -14.91 12.30
CA VAL A 43 5.79 -14.01 13.10
C VAL A 43 4.94 -13.04 13.92
N ARG A 44 3.96 -12.37 13.31
CA ARG A 44 3.04 -11.45 14.02
C ARG A 44 2.27 -12.12 15.15
N HIS A 45 1.84 -13.37 14.97
CA HIS A 45 1.17 -14.12 16.04
C HIS A 45 2.12 -14.48 17.17
N ALA A 46 3.36 -14.88 16.86
CA ALA A 46 4.38 -15.16 17.85
C ALA A 46 4.73 -13.90 18.67
N GLU A 47 4.94 -12.75 18.01
CA GLU A 47 5.21 -11.47 18.68
C GLU A 47 4.11 -11.08 19.66
N LYS A 48 2.84 -11.21 19.27
CA LYS A 48 1.69 -10.95 20.16
C LYS A 48 1.68 -11.88 21.38
N ALA A 49 2.02 -13.16 21.19
CA ALA A 49 2.09 -14.11 22.29
C ALA A 49 3.21 -13.73 23.28
N TYR A 50 4.39 -13.36 22.78
CA TYR A 50 5.49 -12.88 23.62
C TYR A 50 5.15 -11.56 24.35
N GLU A 51 4.46 -10.62 23.70
CA GLU A 51 4.01 -9.37 24.33
C GLU A 51 3.09 -9.68 25.52
N LEU A 52 2.10 -10.57 25.33
CA LEU A 52 1.15 -10.98 26.35
C LEU A 52 1.83 -11.70 27.53
N VAL A 53 2.74 -12.64 27.23
CA VAL A 53 3.55 -13.32 28.26
C VAL A 53 4.37 -12.30 29.05
N GLY A 54 5.01 -11.34 28.37
CA GLY A 54 5.77 -10.27 29.02
C GLY A 54 4.92 -9.35 29.88
N GLU A 55 3.65 -9.11 29.55
CA GLU A 55 2.71 -8.36 30.38
C GLU A 55 2.33 -9.13 31.66
N VAL A 56 2.07 -10.43 31.55
CA VAL A 56 1.78 -11.31 32.69
C VAL A 56 2.96 -11.36 33.66
N PHE A 57 4.18 -11.56 33.17
CA PHE A 57 5.39 -11.55 34.02
C PHE A 57 5.58 -10.21 34.73
N ARG A 58 5.37 -9.08 34.03
CA ARG A 58 5.43 -7.75 34.64
C ARG A 58 4.36 -7.54 35.71
N ALA A 59 3.14 -8.05 35.48
CA ALA A 59 2.06 -7.98 36.47
C ALA A 59 2.37 -8.81 37.73
N GLN A 60 2.90 -10.02 37.56
CA GLN A 60 3.34 -10.88 38.66
C GLN A 60 4.47 -10.22 39.46
N GLY A 61 5.47 -9.64 38.79
CA GLY A 61 6.55 -8.90 39.45
C GLY A 61 6.03 -7.73 40.30
N ARG A 62 5.07 -6.96 39.78
CA ARG A 62 4.41 -5.87 40.54
C ARG A 62 3.64 -6.38 41.76
N LEU A 63 3.04 -7.56 41.66
CA LEU A 63 2.29 -8.17 42.76
C LEU A 63 3.24 -8.68 43.86
N LYS A 64 4.35 -9.31 43.45
CA LYS A 64 5.41 -9.73 44.37
C LYS A 64 6.01 -8.55 45.14
N TYR A 65 6.37 -7.48 44.43
CA TYR A 65 6.90 -6.25 45.04
C TYR A 65 5.93 -5.61 46.04
N ARG A 66 4.61 -5.63 45.74
CA ARG A 66 3.58 -5.16 46.69
C ARG A 66 3.58 -5.97 47.98
N LYS A 67 3.58 -7.30 47.88
CA LYS A 67 3.65 -8.19 49.04
C LYS A 67 4.93 -7.99 49.86
N GLU A 68 6.07 -7.80 49.20
CA GLU A 68 7.35 -7.52 49.88
C GLU A 68 7.33 -6.18 50.62
N CYS A 69 6.75 -5.14 50.00
CA CYS A 69 6.59 -3.84 50.65
C CYS A 69 5.62 -3.91 51.84
N GLU A 70 4.48 -4.58 51.70
CA GLU A 70 3.54 -4.85 52.79
C GLU A 70 4.20 -5.59 53.96
N ALA A 71 5.01 -6.62 53.66
CA ALA A 71 5.76 -7.36 54.67
C ALA A 71 6.80 -6.49 55.42
N MET A 72 7.36 -5.47 54.76
CA MET A 72 8.25 -4.49 55.38
C MET A 72 7.51 -3.32 56.04
N GLY A 73 6.17 -3.33 56.08
CA GLY A 73 5.35 -2.23 56.59
C GLY A 73 5.41 -0.96 55.75
N ARG A 74 5.89 -1.04 54.51
CA ARG A 74 6.02 0.07 53.57
C ARG A 74 4.82 0.07 52.63
N THR A 75 4.12 1.21 52.54
CA THR A 75 3.10 1.38 51.51
C THR A 75 3.75 1.56 50.15
N VAL A 76 3.37 0.74 49.17
CA VAL A 76 3.74 0.98 47.77
C VAL A 76 3.15 2.32 47.35
N ARG A 77 4.00 3.33 47.21
CA ARG A 77 3.58 4.65 46.72
C ARG A 77 2.87 4.45 45.37
N PRO A 78 1.60 4.87 45.22
CA PRO A 78 0.93 4.77 43.95
C PRO A 78 1.73 5.60 42.94
N TYR A 79 2.19 4.95 41.88
CA TYR A 79 2.78 5.64 40.74
C TYR A 79 1.64 6.43 40.07
N ASN A 80 1.43 7.68 40.48
CA ASN A 80 0.83 8.67 39.61
C ASN A 80 1.84 8.90 38.50
N ARG A 81 1.63 8.24 37.37
CA ARG A 81 2.42 8.47 36.18
C ARG A 81 2.08 9.87 35.71
N ASP A 82 2.94 10.85 36.00
CA ASP A 82 2.88 12.16 35.36
C ASP A 82 3.09 11.96 33.85
N THR A 83 1.98 11.80 33.13
CA THR A 83 1.96 11.61 31.67
C THR A 83 2.36 12.87 30.91
N SER A 84 2.58 13.99 31.61
CA SER A 84 2.96 15.28 31.04
C SER A 84 4.47 15.44 30.79
N LYS A 85 5.34 14.64 31.43
CA LYS A 85 6.80 14.90 31.45
C LYS A 85 7.68 13.89 30.72
N THR A 86 7.12 12.85 30.11
CA THR A 86 7.94 11.91 29.32
C THR A 86 7.77 12.20 27.84
N GLY A 87 8.82 12.73 27.20
CA GLY A 87 8.97 12.74 25.73
C GLY A 87 8.91 11.32 25.11
N TYR A 88 8.84 10.30 25.95
CA TYR A 88 8.46 8.94 25.61
C TYR A 88 6.95 8.87 25.31
N ARG A 89 6.60 9.05 24.03
CA ARG A 89 5.31 8.62 23.51
C ARG A 89 5.14 7.13 23.84
N GLY A 90 4.26 6.81 24.78
CA GLY A 90 4.01 5.44 25.22
C GLY A 90 3.68 4.51 24.04
N ALA A 91 3.70 3.20 24.26
CA ALA A 91 3.45 2.19 23.22
C ALA A 91 2.19 2.46 22.39
N GLU A 92 1.13 3.02 22.98
CA GLU A 92 -0.08 3.45 22.28
C GLU A 92 0.13 4.64 21.33
N ALA A 93 0.90 5.64 21.75
CA ALA A 93 1.22 6.79 20.90
C ALA A 93 2.13 6.37 19.74
N ASN A 94 3.05 5.42 19.96
CA ASN A 94 3.84 4.82 18.88
C ASN A 94 2.98 3.96 17.94
N LYS A 95 2.05 3.15 18.48
CA LYS A 95 1.06 2.40 17.68
C LYS A 95 0.19 3.34 16.84
N ARG A 96 -0.22 4.49 17.39
CA ARG A 96 -1.01 5.52 16.66
C ARG A 96 -0.22 6.18 15.55
N VAL A 97 1.05 6.53 15.78
CA VAL A 97 1.94 7.08 14.74
C VAL A 97 2.18 6.04 13.63
N ALA A 98 2.50 4.80 13.99
CA ALA A 98 2.71 3.72 13.02
C ALA A 98 1.45 3.43 12.19
N ASN A 99 0.25 3.47 12.79
CA ASN A 99 -1.01 3.31 12.05
C ASN A 99 -1.26 4.48 11.09
N ARG A 100 -0.99 5.71 11.52
CA ARG A 100 -1.11 6.89 10.65
C ARG A 100 -0.15 6.79 9.46
N ASP A 101 1.08 6.35 9.71
CA ASP A 101 2.10 6.26 8.67
C ASP A 101 1.80 5.11 7.69
N ARG A 102 1.29 3.96 8.15
CA ARG A 102 0.74 2.91 7.27
C ARG A 102 -0.46 3.39 6.46
N GLN A 103 -1.35 4.20 7.03
CA GLN A 103 -2.46 4.76 6.28
C GLN A 103 -2.02 5.76 5.21
N ARG A 104 -0.92 6.49 5.44
CA ARG A 104 -0.32 7.37 4.42
C ARG A 104 0.28 6.54 3.28
N GLU A 105 1.01 5.48 3.63
CA GLU A 105 1.58 4.54 2.67
C GLU A 105 0.50 3.84 1.81
N LEU A 106 -0.58 3.36 2.43
CA LEU A 106 -1.74 2.79 1.73
C LEU A 106 -2.41 3.78 0.76
N ARG A 107 -2.36 5.08 1.06
CA ARG A 107 -2.88 6.15 0.20
C ARG A 107 -1.86 6.65 -0.83
N GLY A 108 -0.65 6.06 -0.88
CA GLY A 108 0.43 6.52 -1.76
C GLY A 108 1.01 7.89 -1.39
N VAL A 109 0.74 8.38 -0.17
CA VAL A 109 1.20 9.70 0.28
C VAL A 109 2.64 9.59 0.81
N THR A 110 3.61 9.70 -0.09
CA THR A 110 5.05 9.77 0.23
C THR A 110 5.43 11.14 0.80
N LYS A 111 6.60 11.25 1.46
CA LYS A 111 7.14 12.53 1.97
C LYS A 111 7.20 13.61 0.89
N GLU A 112 7.36 13.20 -0.37
CA GLU A 112 7.40 14.04 -1.56
C GLU A 112 6.01 14.51 -2.02
N SER A 113 4.96 13.72 -1.75
CA SER A 113 3.56 14.08 -2.04
C SER A 113 2.95 15.04 -1.00
N VAL A 114 3.57 15.15 0.18
CA VAL A 114 3.17 16.11 1.20
C VAL A 114 3.61 17.49 0.73
N ARG A 115 2.65 18.41 0.60
CA ARG A 115 2.92 19.80 0.23
C ARG A 115 4.00 20.37 1.16
N THR A 116 5.14 20.74 0.60
CA THR A 116 6.21 21.42 1.33
C THR A 116 5.64 22.72 1.89
N TYR A 117 5.67 22.84 3.22
CA TYR A 117 5.25 24.07 3.89
C TYR A 117 6.35 25.11 3.68
N THR A 118 6.03 26.18 2.95
CA THR A 118 6.89 27.36 2.85
C THR A 118 6.33 28.38 3.82
N ASP A 119 7.15 28.84 4.75
CA ASP A 119 6.75 29.92 5.66
C ASP A 119 6.69 31.24 4.88
N LEU A 120 5.52 31.86 4.86
CA LEU A 120 5.24 33.11 4.13
C LEU A 120 5.22 34.34 5.06
N SER A 121 5.43 34.15 6.37
CA SER A 121 5.28 35.20 7.38
C SER A 121 6.31 36.33 7.26
N ALA A 122 7.48 36.05 6.68
CA ALA A 122 8.55 37.01 6.47
C ALA A 122 8.54 37.67 5.08
N MET A 123 7.61 37.31 4.19
CA MET A 123 7.53 37.86 2.84
C MET A 123 6.77 39.19 2.83
N SER A 124 7.28 40.16 2.09
CA SER A 124 6.54 41.38 1.75
C SER A 124 5.35 41.07 0.83
N ALA A 125 4.38 41.99 0.76
CA ALA A 125 3.17 41.78 -0.05
C ALA A 125 3.47 41.56 -1.55
N GLU A 126 4.52 42.22 -2.06
CA GLU A 126 4.96 42.08 -3.45
C GLU A 126 5.61 40.71 -3.71
N GLU A 127 6.45 40.24 -2.80
CA GLU A 127 7.07 38.90 -2.86
C GLU A 127 6.02 37.80 -2.76
N LEU A 128 5.01 38.00 -1.91
CA LEU A 128 3.92 37.04 -1.73
C LEU A 128 3.07 36.93 -3.00
N ALA A 129 2.80 38.05 -3.67
CA ALA A 129 2.10 38.07 -4.96
C ALA A 129 2.93 37.37 -6.06
N ALA A 130 4.24 37.62 -6.12
CA ALA A 130 5.14 36.95 -7.06
C ALA A 130 5.22 35.43 -6.80
N TYR A 131 5.32 35.01 -5.54
CA TYR A 131 5.33 33.62 -5.12
C TYR A 131 4.04 32.89 -5.51
N GLN A 132 2.88 33.52 -5.30
CA GLN A 132 1.59 32.96 -5.70
C GLN A 132 1.47 32.78 -7.22
N ARG A 133 1.93 33.76 -8.01
CA ARG A 133 1.96 33.67 -9.48
C ARG A 133 2.87 32.55 -9.95
N ALA A 134 4.07 32.43 -9.37
CA ALA A 134 5.01 31.34 -9.68
C ALA A 134 4.38 29.96 -9.38
N LYS A 135 3.77 29.78 -8.21
CA LYS A 135 3.07 28.53 -7.84
C LYS A 135 1.85 28.23 -8.71
N ALA A 136 1.15 29.24 -9.22
CA ALA A 136 0.05 29.04 -10.17
C ALA A 136 0.57 28.57 -11.53
N ASN A 137 1.68 29.13 -12.00
CA ASN A 137 2.34 28.73 -13.24
C ASN A 137 2.91 27.30 -13.15
N GLU A 138 3.57 26.96 -12.05
CA GLU A 138 4.04 25.59 -11.78
C GLU A 138 2.91 24.57 -11.82
N ARG A 139 1.76 24.87 -11.20
CA ARG A 139 0.57 23.99 -11.22
C ARG A 139 0.03 23.80 -12.63
N LYS A 140 -0.07 24.87 -13.42
CA LYS A 140 -0.50 24.79 -14.82
C LYS A 140 0.49 23.99 -15.67
N ALA A 141 1.80 24.17 -15.45
CA ALA A 141 2.83 23.42 -16.17
C ALA A 141 2.80 21.93 -15.82
N ALA A 142 2.67 21.58 -14.53
CA ALA A 142 2.53 20.21 -14.06
C ALA A 142 1.26 19.54 -14.61
N GLN A 143 0.13 20.26 -14.66
CA GLN A 143 -1.09 19.76 -15.27
C GLN A 143 -0.90 19.47 -16.75
N ARG A 144 -0.33 20.42 -17.52
CA ARG A 144 -0.03 20.20 -18.95
C ARG A 144 0.92 19.03 -19.18
N ALA A 145 1.90 18.82 -18.30
CA ALA A 145 2.80 17.68 -18.38
C ALA A 145 2.08 16.35 -18.12
N ARG A 146 1.14 16.31 -17.17
CA ARG A 146 0.27 15.13 -16.94
C ARG A 146 -0.65 14.88 -18.12
N ASP A 147 -1.30 15.92 -18.64
CA ASP A 147 -2.19 15.80 -19.79
C ASP A 147 -1.43 15.31 -21.04
N ARG A 148 -0.17 15.74 -21.23
CA ARG A 148 0.71 15.21 -22.29
C ARG A 148 1.03 13.72 -22.10
N LYS A 149 1.39 13.31 -20.88
CA LYS A 149 1.64 11.88 -20.57
C LYS A 149 0.38 11.03 -20.79
N LEU A 150 -0.78 11.51 -20.36
CA LEU A 150 -2.05 10.81 -20.59
C LEU A 150 -2.42 10.68 -22.07
N LYS A 151 -2.00 11.63 -22.92
CA LYS A 151 -2.17 11.52 -24.38
C LYS A 151 -1.20 10.50 -24.98
N THR A 152 0.08 10.52 -24.60
CA THR A 152 1.07 9.55 -25.10
C THR A 152 0.81 8.12 -24.60
N ASP A 153 0.26 7.96 -23.40
CA ASP A 153 -0.04 6.66 -22.81
C ASP A 153 -1.47 6.18 -23.16
N GLY A 154 -2.30 7.07 -23.72
CA GLY A 154 -3.68 6.81 -24.16
C GLY A 154 -3.82 6.58 -25.67
N GLU A 155 -2.86 7.02 -26.48
CA GLU A 155 -2.60 6.49 -27.82
C GLU A 155 -1.86 5.15 -27.68
N CYS A 156 -2.53 4.14 -27.11
CA CYS A 156 -2.28 2.79 -27.62
C CYS A 156 -2.89 2.78 -29.02
N ASP A 157 -2.01 2.89 -30.01
CA ASP A 157 -2.26 2.67 -31.42
C ASP A 157 -3.14 1.41 -31.64
N LEU A 158 -4.45 1.60 -31.69
CA LEU A 158 -5.37 0.62 -32.32
C LEU A 158 -5.27 0.68 -33.85
N THR A 159 -4.48 1.61 -34.40
CA THR A 159 -4.26 1.80 -35.83
C THR A 159 -2.90 1.27 -36.32
N ALA A 160 -2.08 0.67 -35.47
CA ALA A 160 -0.77 0.13 -35.87
C ALA A 160 -0.72 -1.40 -36.00
N VAL A 161 -1.85 -2.10 -36.04
CA VAL A 161 -1.87 -3.59 -36.01
C VAL A 161 -2.62 -4.23 -37.19
N LEU A 162 -2.86 -3.51 -38.28
CA LEU A 162 -3.13 -4.18 -39.55
C LEU A 162 -2.35 -3.43 -40.62
N ASP A 163 -1.25 -4.05 -41.09
CA ASP A 163 -0.64 -3.64 -42.34
C ASP A 163 -1.75 -3.72 -43.40
N GLN A 164 -1.91 -2.67 -44.21
CA GLN A 164 -2.98 -2.56 -45.21
C GLN A 164 -3.05 -3.80 -46.12
N THR A 165 -1.93 -4.52 -46.27
CA THR A 165 -1.79 -5.78 -47.00
C THR A 165 -2.56 -6.95 -46.40
N GLU A 166 -2.71 -7.03 -45.07
CA GLU A 166 -3.50 -8.10 -44.42
C GLU A 166 -5.00 -7.86 -44.61
N ILE A 167 -5.43 -6.59 -44.70
CA ILE A 167 -6.82 -6.23 -45.01
C ILE A 167 -7.15 -6.58 -46.47
N ASP A 168 -6.22 -6.32 -47.39
CA ASP A 168 -6.39 -6.62 -48.82
C ASP A 168 -6.38 -8.15 -49.09
N GLU A 169 -5.59 -8.94 -48.34
CA GLU A 169 -5.60 -10.41 -48.44
C GLU A 169 -6.92 -11.02 -47.93
N ILE A 170 -7.46 -10.52 -46.81
CA ILE A 170 -8.75 -10.99 -46.27
C ILE A 170 -9.92 -10.65 -47.21
N LEU A 171 -9.89 -9.48 -47.86
CA LEU A 171 -10.91 -9.11 -48.84
C LEU A 171 -10.82 -9.95 -50.12
N ALA A 172 -9.61 -10.32 -50.56
CA ALA A 172 -9.42 -11.20 -51.71
C ALA A 172 -9.89 -12.65 -51.46
N GLU A 173 -9.80 -13.15 -50.22
CA GLU A 173 -10.34 -14.46 -49.84
C GLU A 173 -11.88 -14.49 -49.72
N LEU A 174 -12.52 -13.33 -49.51
CA LEU A 174 -13.98 -13.23 -49.38
C LEU A 174 -14.71 -12.93 -50.71
N GLU A 175 -14.00 -12.47 -51.75
CA GLU A 175 -14.55 -12.23 -53.08
C GLU A 175 -14.29 -13.36 -54.10
N MET A 176 -13.77 -14.52 -53.65
CA MET A 176 -13.73 -15.78 -54.42
C MET A 176 -14.60 -16.87 -53.78
#